data_AF-A0A933CTY5-F1
#
_entry.id   AF-A0A933CTY5-F1
#
_cell.length_a   1.000
_cell.length_b   1.000
_cell.length_c   1.000
_cell.angle_alpha   90.00
_cell.angle_beta   90.00
_cell.angle_gamma   90.00
#
_symmetry.space_group_name_H-M   'P 1'
#
loop_
_entity.id
_entity.type
_entity.pdbx_description
1 polymer ?
#
loop_
_entity_poly.entity_id
_entity_poly.type
_entity_poly.pdbx_seq_one_letter_code
_entity_poly.pdbx_strand_id
1 'polypeptide(L)'
;KYFNKWLSTAFDLFGTDHSSSAHWAYVWGLKGRFDEDEAKEPADKSRLNDLARNHYWTECKGLVDALNQYIPPEQPRLYIPDIKFNRSIGELAGKTYNVKGEALSTADYQKHLAEVLPTPEDERLLEEIFKGKDWVLQMN
;
A
#
# COMPACT_ATOMS: atom_id res chain seq x y z
N LYS A 1 -8.47 -0.59 -8.72
CA LYS A 1 -9.29 -0.80 -7.49
C LYS A 1 -8.67 -1.79 -6.52
N TYR A 2 -8.42 -3.05 -6.91
CA TYR A 2 -7.88 -4.05 -5.98
C TYR A 2 -6.48 -3.71 -5.43
N PHE A 3 -5.57 -3.12 -6.21
CA PHE A 3 -4.30 -2.60 -5.69
C PHE A 3 -4.51 -1.56 -4.59
N ASN A 4 -5.44 -0.63 -4.80
CA ASN A 4 -5.76 0.41 -3.81
C ASN A 4 -6.24 -0.22 -2.50
N LYS A 5 -7.15 -1.21 -2.56
CA LYS A 5 -7.64 -1.94 -1.38
C LYS A 5 -6.51 -2.65 -0.65
N TRP A 6 -5.78 -3.53 -1.34
CA TRP A 6 -4.83 -4.43 -0.69
C TRP A 6 -3.58 -3.70 -0.19
N LEU A 7 -3.05 -2.74 -0.94
CA LEU A 7 -1.89 -1.98 -0.53
C LEU A 7 -2.21 -1.05 0.65
N SER A 8 -3.35 -0.34 0.63
CA SER A 8 -3.71 0.52 1.78
C SER A 8 -3.91 -0.30 3.05
N THR A 9 -4.54 -1.48 2.95
CA THR A 9 -4.67 -2.41 4.08
C THR A 9 -3.32 -2.93 4.55
N ALA A 10 -2.40 -3.25 3.64
CA ALA A 10 -1.06 -3.70 4.01
C ALA A 10 -0.26 -2.61 4.74
N PHE A 11 -0.44 -1.33 4.39
CA PHE A 11 0.24 -0.22 5.07
C PHE A 11 -0.11 -0.15 6.57
N ASP A 12 -1.34 -0.52 6.93
CA ASP A 12 -1.78 -0.55 8.33
C ASP A 12 -1.14 -1.69 9.13
N LEU A 13 -0.69 -2.79 8.49
CA LEU A 13 -0.03 -3.92 9.18
C LEU A 13 1.29 -3.53 9.87
N PHE A 14 1.91 -2.43 9.46
CA PHE A 14 3.12 -1.91 10.10
C PHE A 14 2.86 -1.23 11.45
N GLY A 15 1.59 -1.03 11.84
CA GLY A 15 1.22 -0.47 13.15
C GLY A 15 1.26 1.05 13.20
N THR A 16 1.35 1.64 14.39
CA THR A 16 1.42 3.10 14.57
C THR A 16 2.80 3.63 14.19
N ASP A 17 2.84 4.87 13.66
CA ASP A 17 4.06 5.53 13.20
C ASP A 17 5.07 5.69 14.34
N HIS A 18 4.57 6.16 15.50
CA HIS A 18 5.27 6.15 16.77
C HIS A 18 4.89 4.93 17.60
N SER A 19 5.88 4.12 17.97
CA SER A 19 5.66 2.86 18.69
C SER A 19 6.76 2.58 19.71
N SER A 20 6.37 2.51 20.98
CA SER A 20 7.27 2.11 22.08
C SER A 20 7.70 0.65 21.97
N SER A 21 6.83 -0.24 21.47
CA SER A 21 7.17 -1.65 21.27
C SER A 21 8.20 -1.82 20.16
N ALA A 22 8.06 -1.11 19.03
CA ALA A 22 9.06 -1.12 17.97
C ALA A 22 10.40 -0.53 18.45
N HIS A 23 10.35 0.55 19.22
CA HIS A 23 11.53 1.16 19.84
C HIS A 23 12.32 0.15 20.68
N TRP A 24 11.67 -0.50 21.65
CA TRP A 24 12.36 -1.43 22.56
C TRP A 24 12.80 -2.72 21.87
N ALA A 25 12.03 -3.22 20.89
CA ALA A 25 12.45 -4.36 20.08
C ALA A 25 13.78 -4.08 19.33
N TYR A 26 13.97 -2.85 18.85
CA TYR A 26 15.24 -2.46 18.23
C TYR A 26 16.36 -2.29 19.27
N VAL A 27 16.10 -1.59 20.38
CA VAL A 27 17.11 -1.36 21.44
C VAL A 27 17.61 -2.67 22.05
N TRP A 28 16.74 -3.66 22.22
CA TRP A 28 17.13 -4.99 22.73
C TRP A 28 17.73 -5.92 21.67
N GLY A 29 17.86 -5.47 20.42
CA GLY A 29 18.44 -6.27 19.33
C GLY A 29 17.53 -7.40 18.82
N LEU A 30 16.21 -7.34 19.08
CA LEU A 30 15.24 -8.34 18.63
C LEU A 30 14.79 -8.11 17.19
N LYS A 31 14.71 -6.84 16.75
CA LYS A 31 14.27 -6.46 15.39
C LYS A 31 15.04 -5.24 14.89
N GLY A 32 15.88 -5.45 13.87
CA GLY A 32 16.58 -4.39 13.13
C GLY A 32 15.72 -3.73 12.05
N ARG A 33 16.28 -2.73 11.35
CA ARG A 33 15.69 -2.19 10.11
C ARG A 33 15.92 -3.18 8.96
N PHE A 34 15.24 -2.93 7.86
CA PHE A 34 15.62 -3.51 6.56
C PHE A 34 17.05 -3.06 6.23
N ASP A 35 17.90 -4.00 5.78
CA ASP A 35 19.32 -3.81 5.48
C ASP A 35 20.09 -3.00 6.56
N GLU A 36 19.91 -3.40 7.82
CA GLU A 36 20.51 -2.72 8.98
C GLU A 36 22.04 -2.61 8.88
N ASP A 37 22.70 -3.62 8.31
CA ASP A 37 24.16 -3.68 8.12
C ASP A 37 24.66 -2.71 7.05
N GLU A 38 23.82 -2.35 6.08
CA GLU A 38 24.13 -1.35 5.05
C GLU A 38 23.75 0.08 5.46
N ALA A 39 23.07 0.24 6.60
CA ALA A 39 22.53 1.53 7.01
C ALA A 39 23.65 2.52 7.39
N LYS A 40 23.69 3.65 6.68
CA LYS A 40 24.70 4.70 6.87
C LYS A 40 24.38 5.65 8.02
N GLU A 41 23.10 5.81 8.31
CA GLU A 41 22.58 6.75 9.31
C GLU A 41 22.02 6.01 10.53
N PRO A 42 22.12 6.59 11.73
CA PRO A 42 21.53 6.01 12.93
C PRO A 42 20.01 5.92 12.81
N ALA A 43 19.43 4.82 13.31
CA ALA A 43 17.99 4.64 13.29
C ALA A 43 17.26 5.69 14.16
N ASP A 44 16.27 6.37 13.59
CA ASP A 44 15.22 7.05 14.35
C ASP A 44 14.29 5.99 14.97
N LYS A 45 14.58 5.67 16.23
CA LYS A 45 13.87 4.63 16.99
C LYS A 45 12.42 5.00 17.28
N SER A 46 12.02 6.26 17.07
CA SER A 46 10.64 6.70 17.25
C SER A 46 9.77 6.40 16.03
N ARG A 47 10.35 6.09 14.86
CA ARG A 47 9.63 5.94 13.58
C ARG A 47 9.96 4.64 12.82
N LEU A 48 10.41 3.60 13.51
CA LEU A 48 10.83 2.33 12.89
C LEU A 48 9.72 1.66 12.06
N ASN A 49 8.48 1.72 12.53
CA ASN A 49 7.33 1.18 11.80
C ASN A 49 7.05 1.96 10.52
N ASP A 50 7.13 3.29 10.60
CA ASP A 50 6.94 4.16 9.44
C ASP A 50 8.06 3.99 8.42
N LEU A 51 9.31 3.85 8.88
CA LEU A 51 10.44 3.51 8.02
C LEU A 51 10.18 2.20 7.24
N ALA A 52 9.81 1.13 7.94
CA ALA A 52 9.50 -0.16 7.31
C ALA A 52 8.33 -0.08 6.31
N ARG A 53 7.30 0.71 6.62
CA ARG A 53 6.17 0.94 5.70
C ARG A 53 6.59 1.68 4.44
N ASN A 54 7.46 2.69 4.55
CA ASN A 54 7.97 3.43 3.39
C ASN A 54 8.86 2.55 2.50
N HIS A 55 9.67 1.66 3.08
CA HIS A 55 10.40 0.66 2.31
C HIS A 55 9.45 -0.28 1.56
N TYR A 56 8.44 -0.84 2.25
CA TYR A 56 7.43 -1.68 1.61
C TYR A 56 6.72 -0.97 0.45
N TRP A 57 6.32 0.29 0.65
CA TRP A 57 5.71 1.10 -0.40
C TRP A 57 6.65 1.28 -1.61
N THR A 58 7.93 1.55 -1.36
CA THR A 58 8.95 1.75 -2.41
C THR A 58 9.17 0.48 -3.22
N GLU A 59 9.27 -0.68 -2.55
CA GLU A 59 9.39 -1.98 -3.22
C GLU A 59 8.16 -2.30 -4.07
N CYS A 60 6.95 -2.13 -3.51
CA CYS A 60 5.71 -2.31 -4.27
C CYS A 60 5.66 -1.38 -5.49
N LYS A 61 6.14 -0.14 -5.38
CA LYS A 61 6.21 0.78 -6.51
C LYS A 61 7.11 0.23 -7.60
N GLY A 62 8.32 -0.20 -7.26
CA GLY A 62 9.28 -0.76 -8.22
C GLY A 62 8.73 -1.99 -8.94
N LEU A 63 8.05 -2.89 -8.21
CA LEU A 63 7.40 -4.07 -8.80
C LEU A 63 6.26 -3.69 -9.74
N VAL A 64 5.44 -2.70 -9.39
CA VAL A 64 4.36 -2.22 -10.27
C VAL A 64 4.91 -1.49 -11.49
N ASP A 65 6.00 -0.74 -11.35
CA ASP A 65 6.71 -0.11 -12.47
C ASP A 65 7.31 -1.18 -13.41
N ALA A 66 7.79 -2.30 -12.88
CA ALA A 66 8.23 -3.44 -13.69
C ALA A 66 7.05 -4.12 -14.40
N LEU A 67 5.91 -4.32 -13.73
CA LEU A 67 4.69 -4.86 -14.36
C LEU A 67 4.19 -3.96 -15.49
N ASN A 68 4.32 -2.65 -15.33
CA ASN A 68 3.97 -1.69 -16.36
C ASN A 68 4.76 -1.90 -17.66
N GLN A 69 5.96 -2.50 -17.65
CA GLN A 69 6.71 -2.79 -18.88
C GLN A 69 5.98 -3.75 -19.83
N TYR A 70 5.08 -4.59 -19.30
CA TYR A 70 4.28 -5.55 -20.07
C TYR A 70 2.93 -4.97 -20.55
N ILE A 71 2.58 -3.76 -20.12
CA ILE A 71 1.33 -3.11 -20.52
C ILE A 71 1.57 -2.34 -21.82
N PRO A 72 0.74 -2.54 -22.86
CA PRO A 72 0.86 -1.79 -24.10
C PRO A 72 0.74 -0.26 -23.88
N PRO A 73 1.46 0.58 -24.65
CA PRO A 73 1.47 2.04 -24.44
C PRO A 73 0.10 2.73 -24.52
N GLU A 74 -0.85 2.14 -25.26
CA GLU A 74 -2.22 2.63 -25.42
C GLU A 74 -3.13 2.30 -24.22
N GLN A 75 -2.71 1.38 -23.35
CA GLN A 75 -3.47 0.99 -22.17
C GLN A 75 -3.05 1.81 -20.93
N PRO A 76 -3.98 2.06 -19.99
CA PRO A 76 -3.65 2.75 -18.76
C PRO A 76 -2.63 1.98 -17.95
N ARG A 77 -1.62 2.69 -17.44
CA ARG A 77 -0.61 2.13 -16.54
C ARG A 77 -1.21 1.81 -15.17
N LEU A 78 -0.69 0.77 -14.54
CA LEU A 78 -0.92 0.47 -13.13
C LEU A 78 -0.20 1.52 -12.27
N TYR A 79 -0.77 1.77 -11.09
CA TYR A 79 -0.18 2.63 -10.07
C TYR A 79 -0.43 2.03 -8.69
N ILE A 80 0.34 2.46 -7.71
CA ILE A 80 0.07 2.20 -6.29
C ILE A 80 -0.50 3.46 -5.63
N PRO A 81 -1.42 3.33 -4.65
CA PRO A 81 -1.91 4.49 -3.92
C PRO A 81 -0.80 5.13 -3.08
N ASP A 82 -0.93 6.43 -2.84
CA ASP A 82 -0.11 7.15 -1.86
C ASP A 82 -0.25 6.51 -0.46
N ILE A 83 0.84 6.55 0.32
CA ILE A 83 0.92 5.95 1.67
C ILE A 83 -0.10 6.55 2.67
N LYS A 84 -0.68 7.72 2.35
CA LYS A 84 -1.72 8.40 3.13
C LYS A 84 -3.13 7.90 2.83
N PHE A 85 -3.33 7.25 1.69
CA PHE A 85 -4.65 6.82 1.24
C PHE A 85 -5.20 5.71 2.15
N ASN A 86 -6.46 5.87 2.58
CA ASN A 86 -7.27 4.82 3.21
C ASN A 86 -6.60 4.11 4.40
N ARG A 87 -6.07 4.92 5.32
CA ARG A 87 -5.39 4.48 6.55
C ARG A 87 -6.36 4.34 7.71
N SER A 88 -6.27 3.23 8.43
CA SER A 88 -7.04 2.94 9.65
C SER A 88 -6.17 2.96 10.91
N ILE A 89 -4.85 2.90 10.77
CA ILE A 89 -3.89 2.88 11.89
C ILE A 89 -2.88 4.01 11.77
N GLY A 90 -2.51 4.62 12.91
CA GLY A 90 -1.46 5.63 13.00
C GLY A 90 -1.96 7.07 12.82
N GLU A 91 -1.03 7.99 12.56
CA GLU A 91 -1.30 9.44 12.47
C GLU A 91 -2.23 9.84 11.31
N LEU A 92 -2.37 8.94 10.34
CA LEU A 92 -3.17 9.13 9.13
C LEU A 92 -4.56 8.49 9.27
N ALA A 93 -4.83 7.79 10.38
CA ALA A 93 -6.13 7.18 10.65
C ALA A 93 -7.24 8.24 10.64
N GLY A 94 -8.30 7.98 9.88
CA GLY A 94 -9.46 8.87 9.77
C GLY A 94 -9.24 10.14 8.95
N LYS A 95 -8.03 10.36 8.39
CA LYS A 95 -7.78 11.47 7.47
C LYS A 95 -8.24 11.11 6.06
N THR A 96 -8.68 12.12 5.32
CA THR A 96 -9.34 11.97 4.01
C THR A 96 -8.38 12.36 2.88
N TYR A 97 -7.48 11.45 2.50
CA TYR A 97 -6.58 11.63 1.35
C TYR A 97 -7.03 10.79 0.18
N ASN A 98 -6.94 11.32 -1.05
CA ASN A 98 -7.17 10.53 -2.26
C ASN A 98 -5.99 9.59 -2.58
N VAL A 99 -6.11 8.80 -3.65
CA VAL A 99 -5.05 7.84 -4.06
C VAL A 99 -3.73 8.50 -4.47
N LYS A 100 -3.72 9.83 -4.68
CA LYS A 100 -2.53 10.63 -4.99
C LYS A 100 -1.96 11.35 -3.76
N GLY A 101 -2.54 11.17 -2.58
CA GLY A 101 -2.09 11.79 -1.34
C GLY A 101 -2.59 13.23 -1.14
N GLU A 102 -3.58 13.67 -1.93
CA GLU A 102 -4.19 15.00 -1.83
C GLU A 102 -5.37 14.97 -0.85
N ALA A 103 -5.47 15.98 0.01
CA ALA A 103 -6.57 16.05 0.98
C ALA A 103 -7.91 16.33 0.27
N LEU A 104 -8.95 15.61 0.68
CA LEU A 104 -10.32 15.76 0.22
C LEU A 104 -11.23 16.17 1.36
N SER A 105 -12.36 16.80 1.03
CA SER A 105 -13.47 16.93 1.96
C SER A 105 -14.02 15.55 2.33
N THR A 106 -14.72 15.42 3.46
CA THR A 106 -15.37 14.15 3.84
C THR A 106 -16.34 13.67 2.77
N ALA A 107 -17.11 14.57 2.18
CA ALA A 107 -18.09 14.24 1.14
C ALA A 107 -17.41 13.74 -0.14
N ASP A 108 -16.33 14.41 -0.58
CA ASP A 108 -15.58 14.00 -1.78
C ASP A 108 -14.81 12.71 -1.53
N TYR A 109 -14.32 12.49 -0.31
CA TYR A 109 -13.65 11.26 0.06
C TYR A 109 -14.58 10.05 -0.02
N GLN A 110 -15.84 10.17 0.44
CA GLN A 110 -16.80 9.06 0.32
C GLN A 110 -17.09 8.69 -1.15
N LYS A 111 -17.22 9.70 -2.03
CA LYS A 111 -17.37 9.47 -3.47
C LYS A 111 -16.12 8.80 -4.05
N HIS A 112 -14.95 9.34 -3.71
CA HIS A 112 -13.66 8.81 -4.15
C HIS A 112 -13.47 7.35 -3.73
N LEU A 113 -13.83 6.97 -2.50
CA LEU A 113 -13.76 5.58 -2.03
C LEU A 113 -14.61 4.64 -2.89
N ALA A 114 -15.84 5.02 -3.24
CA ALA A 114 -16.72 4.22 -4.08
C ALA A 114 -16.18 4.06 -5.52
N GLU A 115 -15.42 5.04 -6.01
CA GLU A 115 -14.80 5.01 -7.33
C GLU A 115 -13.52 4.17 -7.38
N VAL A 116 -12.70 4.21 -6.33
CA VAL A 116 -11.33 3.65 -6.37
C VAL A 116 -11.15 2.35 -5.59
N LEU A 117 -12.10 1.93 -4.77
CA LEU A 117 -12.10 0.63 -4.08
C LEU A 117 -13.05 -0.36 -4.77
N PRO A 118 -12.81 -1.69 -4.63
CA PRO A 118 -13.73 -2.70 -5.12
C PRO A 118 -15.12 -2.54 -4.51
N THR A 119 -16.13 -2.59 -5.36
CA THR A 119 -17.56 -2.56 -5.03
C THR A 119 -18.17 -3.94 -5.19
N PRO A 120 -19.39 -4.18 -4.69
CA PRO A 120 -20.08 -5.45 -4.92
C PRO A 120 -20.27 -5.80 -6.40
N GLU A 121 -20.31 -4.81 -7.30
CA GLU A 121 -20.37 -5.05 -8.74
C GLU A 121 -19.01 -5.53 -9.30
N ASP A 122 -17.91 -4.95 -8.82
CA ASP A 122 -16.57 -5.42 -9.20
C ASP A 122 -16.34 -6.87 -8.75
N GLU A 123 -16.86 -7.25 -7.57
CA GLU A 123 -16.77 -8.62 -7.06
C GLU A 123 -17.58 -9.61 -7.92
N ARG A 124 -18.82 -9.27 -8.31
CA ARG A 124 -19.61 -10.08 -9.25
C ARG A 124 -18.91 -10.26 -10.60
N LEU A 125 -18.32 -9.19 -11.13
CA LEU A 125 -17.57 -9.26 -12.38
C LEU A 125 -16.36 -10.20 -12.25
N LEU A 126 -15.64 -10.14 -11.13
CA LEU A 126 -14.50 -11.02 -10.85
C LEU A 126 -14.92 -12.50 -10.79
N GLU A 127 -16.05 -12.80 -10.18
CA GLU A 127 -16.61 -14.17 -10.12
C GLU A 127 -16.88 -14.73 -11.53
N GLU A 128 -17.43 -13.93 -12.43
CA GLU A 128 -17.64 -14.35 -13.83
C GLU A 128 -16.30 -14.55 -14.57
N ILE A 129 -15.34 -13.66 -14.38
CA ILE A 129 -13.98 -13.79 -14.96
C ILE A 129 -13.32 -15.10 -14.52
N PHE A 130 -13.43 -15.46 -13.24
CA PHE A 130 -12.83 -16.67 -12.69
C PHE A 130 -13.47 -17.97 -13.18
N LYS A 131 -14.68 -17.93 -13.74
CA LYS A 131 -15.28 -19.09 -14.43
C LYS A 131 -14.61 -19.33 -15.79
N GLY A 132 -14.15 -18.28 -16.45
CA GLY A 132 -13.21 -18.38 -17.57
C GLY A 132 -11.91 -19.02 -17.07
N LYS A 133 -11.25 -19.84 -17.88
CA LYS A 133 -9.93 -20.41 -17.54
C LYS A 133 -8.78 -19.67 -18.23
N ASP A 134 -9.11 -18.60 -18.94
CA ASP A 134 -8.28 -17.81 -19.84
C ASP A 134 -7.96 -16.42 -19.30
N TRP A 135 -8.43 -16.07 -18.11
CA TRP A 135 -8.17 -14.76 -17.48
C TRP A 135 -6.72 -14.59 -17.00
N VAL A 136 -5.98 -15.69 -16.86
CA VAL A 136 -4.55 -15.69 -16.58
C VAL A 136 -3.84 -16.58 -17.60
N LEU A 137 -2.75 -16.07 -18.18
CA LEU A 137 -1.90 -16.85 -19.05
C LEU A 137 -1.38 -18.06 -18.26
N GLN A 138 -1.68 -19.27 -18.75
CA GLN A 138 -1.12 -20.49 -18.22
C GLN A 138 0.33 -20.58 -18.70
N MET A 139 1.29 -20.65 -17.78
CA MET A 139 2.66 -20.99 -18.13
C MET A 139 2.70 -22.50 -18.45
N ASN A 140 2.75 -22.83 -19.74
CA ASN A 140 3.03 -24.18 -20.21
C ASN A 140 4.52 -24.47 -20.19
#